data_AF-A0A2P8K6E6-F1
#
_entry.id   AF-A0A2P8K6E6-F1
#
_cell.length_a   1.000
_cell.length_b   1.000
_cell.length_c   1.000
_cell.angle_alpha   90.00
_cell.angle_beta   90.00
_cell.angle_gamma   90.00
#
_symmetry.space_group_name_H-M   'P 1'
#
loop_
_entity.id
_entity.type
_entity.pdbx_description
1 polymer ?
#
loop_
_entity_poly.entity_id
_entity_poly.type
_entity_poly.pdbx_seq_one_letter_code
_entity_poly.pdbx_strand_id
1 'polypeptide(L)'
;QVLCLLVMTAIALAFGWHLVASIGGADMPVVVSMLNSYSGWAAAAAGFMLSNDLLIVTGALVGSSGAILSYIMCKAMNRSFISVIAGGFGTDGSSSGGDEEVGEHREISAEETAEMLKNSHSVIIT
;
A
#
# COMPACT_ATOMS: atom_id res chain seq x y z
N GLN A 1 32.30 -2.81 -17.85
CA GLN A 1 30.99 -3.47 -17.67
C GLN A 1 30.67 -3.74 -16.20
N VAL A 2 31.51 -4.46 -15.45
CA VAL A 2 31.28 -4.72 -14.02
C VAL A 2 31.14 -3.44 -13.19
N LEU A 3 31.99 -2.44 -13.44
CA LEU A 3 31.90 -1.14 -12.76
C LEU A 3 30.55 -0.45 -13.00
N CYS A 4 30.05 -0.42 -14.24
CA CYS A 4 28.76 0.18 -14.58
C CYS A 4 27.59 -0.54 -13.88
N LEU A 5 27.65 -1.87 -13.79
CA LEU A 5 26.66 -2.66 -13.06
C LEU A 5 26.69 -2.34 -11.57
N LEU A 6 27.87 -2.30 -10.94
CA LEU A 6 28.00 -1.95 -9.53
C LEU A 6 27.47 -0.54 -9.22
N VAL A 7 27.77 0.44 -10.09
CA VAL A 7 27.25 1.80 -9.96
C VAL A 7 25.72 1.82 -10.06
N MET A 8 25.14 1.13 -11.04
CA MET A 8 23.68 1.03 -11.18
C MET A 8 23.02 0.32 -9.99
N THR A 9 23.63 -0.75 -9.47
CA THR A 9 23.14 -1.45 -8.28
C THR A 9 23.15 -0.53 -7.06
N ALA A 10 24.22 0.24 -6.86
CA ALA A 10 24.30 1.19 -5.75
C ALA A 10 23.22 2.29 -5.86
N ILE A 11 23.00 2.83 -7.07
CA ILE A 11 21.95 3.81 -7.32
C ILE A 11 20.56 3.22 -7.05
N ALA A 12 20.28 2.00 -7.52
CA ALA A 12 18.99 1.35 -7.30
C ALA A 12 18.70 1.09 -5.81
N LEU A 13 19.72 0.66 -5.04
CA LEU A 13 19.59 0.47 -3.59
C LEU A 13 19.34 1.80 -2.85
N ALA A 14 20.09 2.85 -3.19
CA ALA A 14 19.91 4.18 -2.60
C ALA A 14 18.52 4.75 -2.94
N PHE A 15 18.08 4.59 -4.19
CA PHE A 15 16.75 5.04 -4.64
C PHE A 15 15.63 4.27 -3.94
N GLY A 16 15.73 2.93 -3.85
CA GLY A 16 14.75 2.10 -3.16
C GLY A 16 14.62 2.45 -1.68
N TRP A 17 15.75 2.64 -0.99
CA TRP A 17 15.76 3.12 0.40
C TRP A 17 15.06 4.47 0.54
N HIS A 18 15.41 5.43 -0.31
CA HIS A 18 14.84 6.78 -0.25
C HIS A 18 13.33 6.77 -0.49
N LEU A 19 12.86 6.03 -1.50
CA LEU A 19 11.45 5.94 -1.87
C LEU A 19 10.60 5.32 -0.74
N VAL A 20 11.08 4.27 -0.08
CA VAL A 20 10.33 3.64 1.02
C VAL A 20 10.38 4.50 2.29
N ALA A 21 11.52 5.15 2.58
CA ALA A 21 11.67 5.99 3.76
C ALA A 21 10.80 7.26 3.72
N SER A 22 10.46 7.77 2.54
CA SER A 22 9.57 8.94 2.38
C SER A 22 8.09 8.63 2.57
N ILE A 23 7.69 7.37 2.70
CA ILE A 23 6.28 6.98 2.78
C ILE A 23 5.85 6.81 4.24
N GLY A 24 4.70 7.37 4.59
CA GLY A 24 4.15 7.29 5.95
C GLY A 24 3.74 5.87 6.34
N GLY A 25 3.86 5.54 7.64
CA GLY A 25 3.56 4.20 8.16
C GLY A 25 2.12 3.73 7.88
N ALA A 26 1.16 4.66 7.76
CA ALA A 26 -0.23 4.35 7.42
C ALA A 26 -0.41 3.80 6.00
N ASP A 27 0.48 4.12 5.06
CA ASP A 27 0.40 3.69 3.66
C ASP A 27 1.28 2.47 3.35
N MET A 28 2.01 1.95 4.33
CA MET A 28 2.92 0.81 4.15
C MET A 28 2.31 -0.39 3.42
N PRO A 29 1.04 -0.79 3.65
CA PRO A 29 0.44 -1.90 2.91
C PRO A 29 0.41 -1.68 1.39
N VAL A 30 0.21 -0.45 0.94
CA VAL A 30 0.21 -0.09 -0.49
C VAL A 30 1.62 -0.23 -1.08
N VAL A 31 2.65 0.20 -0.33
CA VAL A 31 4.05 0.11 -0.76
C VAL A 31 4.48 -1.33 -0.96
N VAL A 32 4.10 -2.22 -0.03
CA VAL A 32 4.39 -3.66 -0.14
C VAL A 32 3.76 -4.24 -1.42
N SER A 33 2.51 -3.88 -1.71
CA SER A 33 1.82 -4.31 -2.94
C SER A 33 2.50 -3.80 -4.21
N MET A 34 3.01 -2.57 -4.20
CA MET A 34 3.77 -2.02 -5.33
C MET A 34 5.13 -2.68 -5.52
N LEU A 35 5.87 -2.92 -4.44
CA LEU A 35 7.14 -3.66 -4.51
C LEU A 35 6.92 -5.09 -5.02
N ASN A 36 5.80 -5.70 -4.69
CA ASN A 36 5.39 -6.98 -5.27
C ASN A 36 5.18 -6.86 -6.80
N SER A 37 4.53 -5.80 -7.29
CA SER A 37 4.45 -5.52 -8.74
C SER A 37 5.84 -5.39 -9.38
N TYR A 38 6.76 -4.62 -8.77
CA TYR A 38 8.13 -4.47 -9.29
C TYR A 38 8.92 -5.77 -9.32
N SER A 39 8.73 -6.67 -8.35
CA SER A 39 9.35 -7.99 -8.40
C SER A 39 8.87 -8.81 -9.61
N GLY A 40 7.59 -8.69 -9.99
CA GLY A 40 7.04 -9.31 -11.20
C GLY A 40 7.65 -8.77 -12.49
N TRP A 41 7.75 -7.44 -12.63
CA TRP A 41 8.40 -6.82 -13.80
C TRP A 41 9.89 -7.17 -13.90
N ALA A 42 10.60 -7.24 -12.75
CA ALA A 42 11.98 -7.69 -12.71
C ALA A 42 12.13 -9.15 -13.15
N ALA A 43 11.21 -10.03 -12.72
CA ALA A 43 11.17 -11.43 -13.15
C ALA A 43 10.90 -11.55 -14.66
N ALA A 44 10.00 -10.74 -15.22
CA ALA A 44 9.73 -10.72 -16.66
C ALA A 44 10.96 -10.24 -17.45
N ALA A 45 11.67 -9.21 -16.98
CA ALA A 45 12.90 -8.73 -17.58
C ALA A 45 14.01 -9.80 -17.55
N ALA A 46 14.16 -10.52 -16.43
CA ALA A 46 15.04 -11.67 -16.34
C ALA A 46 14.62 -12.79 -17.30
N GLY A 47 13.31 -13.01 -17.47
CA GLY A 47 12.74 -13.94 -18.45
C GLY A 47 13.15 -13.60 -19.88
N PHE A 48 13.08 -12.32 -20.29
CA PHE A 48 13.58 -11.89 -21.60
C PHE A 48 15.09 -12.12 -21.75
N MET A 49 15.88 -11.81 -20.72
CA MET A 49 17.33 -12.01 -20.73
C MET A 49 17.72 -13.49 -20.86
N LEU A 50 16.93 -14.38 -20.26
CA LEU A 50 17.12 -15.83 -20.29
C LEU A 50 16.38 -16.51 -21.46
N SER A 51 15.61 -15.77 -22.27
CA SER A 51 14.70 -16.30 -23.28
C SER A 51 13.78 -17.40 -22.73
N ASN A 52 13.22 -17.16 -21.54
CA ASN A 52 12.35 -18.10 -20.82
C ASN A 52 10.91 -17.56 -20.76
N ASP A 53 10.05 -18.14 -21.59
CA ASP A 53 8.64 -17.74 -21.71
C ASP A 53 7.86 -17.89 -20.40
N LEU A 54 8.19 -18.88 -19.56
CA LEU A 54 7.52 -19.07 -18.28
C LEU A 54 7.79 -17.88 -17.35
N LEU A 55 9.05 -17.43 -17.25
CA LEU A 55 9.41 -16.26 -16.44
C LEU A 55 8.80 -14.97 -16.99
N ILE A 56 8.69 -14.84 -18.31
CA ILE A 56 8.05 -13.68 -18.95
C ILE A 56 6.57 -13.64 -18.59
N VAL A 57 5.84 -14.74 -18.81
CA VAL A 57 4.39 -14.80 -18.59
C VAL A 57 4.05 -14.70 -17.10
N THR A 58 4.74 -15.44 -16.24
CA THR A 58 4.49 -15.39 -14.79
C THR A 58 4.89 -14.04 -14.19
N GLY A 59 6.03 -13.47 -14.61
CA GLY A 59 6.46 -12.14 -14.19
C GLY A 59 5.47 -11.04 -14.60
N ALA A 60 4.99 -11.05 -15.85
CA ALA A 60 4.00 -10.09 -16.33
C ALA A 60 2.64 -10.25 -15.60
N LEU A 61 2.24 -11.48 -15.27
CA LEU A 61 1.01 -11.75 -14.53
C LEU A 61 1.08 -11.23 -13.08
N VAL A 62 2.18 -11.52 -12.37
CA VAL A 62 2.40 -11.00 -11.00
C VAL A 62 2.55 -9.47 -11.02
N GLY A 63 3.28 -8.93 -12.00
CA GLY A 63 3.51 -7.49 -12.15
C GLY A 63 2.20 -6.71 -12.37
N SER A 64 1.39 -7.13 -13.33
CA SER A 64 0.10 -6.50 -13.62
C SER A 64 -0.90 -6.64 -12.46
N SER A 65 -0.98 -7.81 -11.83
CA SER A 65 -1.84 -8.04 -10.67
C SER A 65 -1.48 -7.13 -9.49
N GLY A 66 -0.19 -7.00 -9.16
CA GLY A 66 0.28 -6.13 -8.08
C GLY A 66 -0.03 -4.64 -8.34
N ALA A 67 0.07 -4.19 -9.60
CA ALA A 67 -0.26 -2.82 -9.96
C ALA A 67 -1.76 -2.52 -9.78
N ILE A 68 -2.62 -3.44 -10.21
CA ILE A 68 -4.08 -3.32 -10.05
C ILE A 68 -4.46 -3.34 -8.57
N LEU A 69 -3.89 -4.25 -7.78
CA LEU A 69 -4.14 -4.34 -6.34
C LEU A 69 -3.74 -3.04 -5.64
N SER A 70 -2.56 -2.52 -5.94
CA SER A 70 -2.07 -1.24 -5.39
C SER A 70 -3.01 -0.08 -5.70
N TYR A 71 -3.53 -0.02 -6.93
CA TYR A 71 -4.52 0.99 -7.33
C TYR A 71 -5.83 0.89 -6.54
N ILE A 72 -6.36 -0.32 -6.38
CA ILE A 72 -7.61 -0.55 -5.62
C ILE A 72 -7.40 -0.21 -4.14
N MET A 73 -6.25 -0.54 -3.56
CA MET A 73 -5.92 -0.18 -2.17
C MET A 73 -5.88 1.34 -1.97
N CYS A 74 -5.20 2.08 -2.86
CA CYS A 74 -5.19 3.55 -2.84
C CYS A 74 -6.61 4.13 -2.90
N LYS A 75 -7.43 3.60 -3.82
CA LYS A 75 -8.82 4.03 -3.99
C LYS A 75 -9.67 3.76 -2.75
N ALA A 76 -9.50 2.60 -2.11
CA ALA A 76 -10.20 2.25 -0.88
C ALA A 76 -9.82 3.17 0.30
N MET A 77 -8.57 3.65 0.31
CA MET A 77 -8.07 4.62 1.31
C MET A 77 -8.40 6.09 0.96
N ASN A 78 -9.16 6.34 -0.12
CA ASN A 78 -9.47 7.67 -0.64
C ASN A 78 -8.23 8.57 -0.85
N ARG A 79 -7.09 7.96 -1.18
CA ARG A 79 -5.83 8.65 -1.45
C ARG A 79 -5.36 8.35 -2.87
N SER A 80 -4.78 9.36 -3.53
CA SER A 80 -4.25 9.18 -4.87
C SER A 80 -2.96 8.34 -4.84
N PHE A 81 -2.79 7.45 -5.81
CA PHE A 81 -1.59 6.63 -5.99
C PHE A 81 -0.31 7.47 -6.06
N ILE A 82 -0.39 8.65 -6.68
CA ILE A 82 0.71 9.61 -6.78
C ILE A 82 1.03 10.23 -5.41
N SER A 83 0.03 10.56 -4.59
CA SER A 83 0.22 11.09 -3.23
C SER A 83 0.92 10.09 -2.30
N VAL A 84 0.65 8.79 -2.46
CA VAL A 84 1.31 7.73 -1.70
C VAL A 84 2.77 7.56 -2.12
N ILE A 85 3.09 7.57 -3.41
CA ILE A 85 4.49 7.48 -3.90
C ILE A 85 5.30 8.74 -3.59
N ALA A 86 4.67 9.92 -3.68
CA ALA A 86 5.34 11.20 -3.47
C ALA A 86 5.56 11.55 -1.98
N GLY A 87 5.19 10.67 -1.05
CA GLY A 87 5.54 10.83 0.36
C GLY A 87 4.79 11.96 1.09
N GLY A 88 3.50 12.12 0.82
CA GLY A 88 2.60 12.88 1.72
C GLY A 88 2.89 14.38 1.86
N PHE A 89 3.59 15.02 0.92
CA PHE A 89 3.60 16.49 0.84
C PHE A 89 2.27 16.96 0.21
N GLY A 90 1.31 17.28 1.07
CA GLY A 90 0.01 17.81 0.67
C GLY A 90 -1.05 16.71 0.63
N THR A 91 -1.79 16.58 1.72
CA THR A 91 -3.18 16.13 1.63
C THR A 91 -3.90 17.05 0.66
N ASP A 92 -4.37 16.54 -0.48
CA ASP A 92 -5.37 17.19 -1.37
C ASP A 92 -6.75 17.29 -0.68
N GLY A 93 -6.74 17.57 0.61
CA GLY A 93 -7.85 17.51 1.54
C GLY A 93 -7.49 18.19 2.84
N SER A 94 -6.84 19.35 2.77
CA SER A 94 -6.99 20.35 3.82
C SER A 94 -8.43 20.85 3.76
N SER A 95 -9.38 20.06 4.28
CA SER A 95 -10.67 20.61 4.71
C SER A 95 -10.38 21.47 5.93
N SER A 96 -10.03 22.73 5.68
CA SER A 96 -10.00 23.83 6.65
C SER A 96 -11.43 24.19 7.08
N GLY A 97 -12.13 23.20 7.63
CA GLY A 97 -13.49 23.29 8.12
C GLY A 97 -13.69 22.08 9.00
N GLY A 98 -13.21 22.18 10.24
CA GLY A 98 -13.56 21.21 11.25
C GLY A 98 -15.06 21.27 11.43
N ASP A 99 -15.75 20.23 11.00
CA ASP A 99 -17.01 19.88 11.62
C ASP A 99 -16.65 19.67 13.09
N GLU A 100 -17.04 20.60 13.96
CA GLU A 100 -16.90 20.39 15.41
C GLU A 100 -17.60 19.06 15.70
N GLU A 101 -16.94 18.14 16.42
CA GLU A 101 -17.58 16.89 16.80
C GLU A 101 -18.83 17.21 17.64
N VAL A 102 -20.00 17.17 17.00
CA VAL A 102 -21.28 17.40 17.68
C VAL A 102 -21.74 16.08 18.28
N GLY A 103 -21.43 15.86 19.55
CA GLY A 103 -21.93 14.73 20.34
C GLY A 103 -21.20 14.56 21.67
N GLU A 104 -21.87 14.01 22.68
CA GLU A 104 -21.21 13.57 23.92
C GLU A 104 -20.76 12.11 23.79
N HIS A 105 -19.51 11.83 24.19
CA HIS A 105 -19.04 10.46 24.34
C HIS A 105 -19.77 9.79 25.52
N ARG A 106 -20.33 8.60 25.29
CA ARG A 106 -20.97 7.80 26.34
C ARG A 106 -20.16 6.55 26.64
N GLU A 107 -19.61 6.50 27.85
CA GLU A 107 -18.91 5.33 28.37
C GLU A 107 -19.92 4.25 28.84
N ILE A 108 -19.50 2.98 28.78
CA ILE A 108 -20.28 1.82 29.21
C ILE A 108 -19.36 0.80 29.89
N SER A 109 -19.86 0.10 30.90
CA SER A 109 -19.11 -0.96 31.59
C SER A 109 -19.04 -2.26 30.77
N ALA A 110 -18.09 -3.13 31.09
CA ALA A 110 -17.96 -4.43 30.44
C ALA A 110 -19.18 -5.33 30.71
N GLU A 111 -19.73 -5.26 31.93
CA GLU A 111 -20.91 -6.00 32.37
C GLU A 111 -22.16 -5.59 31.57
N GLU A 112 -22.40 -4.29 31.41
CA GLU A 112 -23.53 -3.79 30.61
C GLU A 112 -23.38 -4.15 29.12
N THR A 113 -22.16 -4.09 28.58
CA THR A 113 -21.89 -4.52 27.20
C THR A 113 -22.20 -6.00 27.00
N ALA A 114 -21.82 -6.86 27.95
CA ALA A 114 -22.10 -8.29 27.90
C ALA A 114 -23.60 -8.59 27.96
N GLU A 115 -24.37 -7.85 28.75
CA GLU A 115 -25.82 -7.99 28.84
C GLU A 115 -26.51 -7.53 27.53
N MET A 116 -26.06 -6.44 26.93
CA MET A 116 -26.54 -5.98 25.62
C MET A 116 -26.27 -7.01 24.51
N LEU A 117 -25.08 -7.61 24.50
CA LEU A 117 -24.73 -8.65 23.53
C LEU A 117 -25.58 -9.91 23.73
N LYS A 118 -25.86 -10.30 24.98
CA LYS A 118 -26.70 -11.48 25.30
C LYS A 118 -28.16 -11.31 24.87
N ASN A 119 -28.67 -10.08 24.91
CA ASN A 119 -30.02 -9.74 24.48
C ASN A 119 -30.11 -9.44 22.97
N SER A 120 -28.99 -9.46 22.24
CA SER A 120 -28.96 -9.19 20.80
C SER A 120 -29.20 -10.45 19.98
N HIS A 121 -30.03 -10.34 18.93
CA HIS A 121 -30.31 -11.44 18.00
C HIS A 121 -29.23 -11.60 16.90
N SER A 122 -28.53 -10.52 16.56
CA SER A 122 -27.46 -10.50 15.56
C SER A 122 -26.44 -9.43 15.90
N VAL A 123 -25.16 -9.76 15.77
CA VAL A 123 -24.04 -8.86 16.07
C VAL A 123 -23.07 -8.90 14.89
N ILE A 124 -22.66 -7.72 14.43
CA ILE A 124 -21.61 -7.55 13.40
C ILE A 124 -20.37 -6.99 14.10
N ILE A 125 -19.22 -7.61 13.84
CA ILE A 125 -17.92 -7.12 14.29
C ILE A 125 -17.21 -6.59 13.04
N THR A 126 -16.97 -5.28 13.03
CA THR A 126 -16.20 -4.57 11.99
C THR A 126 -14.71 -4.65 12.23
#